data_AF-A0A3Q2X2U9-F1
#
_entry.id   AF-A0A3Q2X2U9-F1
#
_cell.length_a   1.000
_cell.length_b   1.000
_cell.length_c   1.000
_cell.angle_alpha   90.00
_cell.angle_beta   90.00
_cell.angle_gamma   90.00
#
_symmetry.space_group_name_H-M   'P 1'
#
loop_
_entity.id
_entity.type
_entity.pdbx_description
1 polymer ?
#
loop_
_entity_poly.entity_id
_entity_poly.type
_entity_poly.pdbx_seq_one_letter_code
_entity_poly.pdbx_strand_id
1 'polypeptide(L)'
;MTTCSFSWLLSCVSTTAGPLFVPRFPSHGLCVFLSSSVFFLAGYLTVTSESLPPVVIGDTVTLKCNFQTDGGLKEIVWFRETSAKQKIFSYNATSYSNMEDNRKREDLVYQSTVRLPEVHMEDDGLYECHVGIYDRNSKDKVILASSSITLTVIVPPKSISVVVANSPAPFSRYEAQNFTLVCIVTGAKPAPMVYFKRDGELIDVVPTAQSFSSAGLWSTQVLTSRDVDDTKLQRTLLEQEEKQARLDHNGPVDSQGQEEESELNPEETTEIIPETIVSREFPRWVQTTDPLYYFYHRQQAAGDGTMEVRAMLTWSLNPQLDNEALFSCEVNHPALSMPMQAEVTLAAPRGPKLSMSPSKAKVGDTVRITVQGFHEVFPEPMFTWTKVGGDLLDGRAVHNGRELILERVPAELNGSMFRCTAQNPLGSTDTHTRLIVFGELFV
;
A
#
# COMPACT_ATOMS: atom_id res chain seq x y z
N MET A 1 30.52 24.83 43.57
CA MET A 1 29.91 25.53 42.43
C MET A 1 29.05 24.53 41.67
N THR A 2 27.79 24.91 41.44
CA THR A 2 26.79 24.34 40.50
C THR A 2 26.37 22.87 40.70
N THR A 3 25.34 22.57 41.52
CA THR A 3 23.86 22.48 41.23
C THR A 3 23.48 21.19 40.48
N CYS A 4 23.04 20.08 41.11
CA CYS A 4 21.72 19.74 41.75
C CYS A 4 20.53 19.71 40.78
N SER A 5 19.57 18.77 40.79
CA SER A 5 19.41 17.36 41.19
C SER A 5 17.96 16.98 40.80
N PHE A 6 17.73 15.76 40.30
CA PHE A 6 16.40 15.22 40.01
C PHE A 6 15.99 14.17 41.06
N SER A 7 14.69 14.12 41.34
CA SER A 7 13.88 12.91 41.63
C SER A 7 13.77 12.33 43.06
N TRP A 8 12.53 12.37 43.57
CA TRP A 8 11.71 11.43 44.37
C TRP A 8 12.34 10.46 45.40
N LEU A 9 11.72 10.38 46.60
CA LEU A 9 11.11 9.16 47.17
C LEU A 9 10.47 9.41 48.55
N LEU A 10 9.23 8.91 48.70
CA LEU A 10 8.57 8.64 49.99
C LEU A 10 9.29 7.49 50.71
N SER A 11 9.32 7.55 52.05
CA SER A 11 9.41 6.34 52.88
C SER A 11 8.64 6.52 54.20
N CYS A 12 7.81 5.53 54.51
CA CYS A 12 7.12 5.36 55.79
C CYS A 12 8.03 4.62 56.78
N VAL A 13 8.09 5.04 58.04
CA VAL A 13 8.45 4.18 59.18
C VAL A 13 7.63 4.61 60.41
N SER A 14 6.94 3.64 61.01
CA SER A 14 6.21 3.72 62.29
C SER A 14 7.13 3.32 63.46
N THR A 15 7.07 3.98 64.62
CA THR A 15 7.11 3.31 65.97
C THR A 15 6.85 4.27 67.17
N THR A 16 5.80 3.93 67.94
CA THR A 16 5.67 3.83 69.42
C THR A 16 6.14 4.92 70.43
N ALA A 17 5.15 5.42 71.19
CA ALA A 17 4.99 5.45 72.67
C ALA A 17 5.90 6.31 73.59
N GLY A 18 5.25 7.10 74.47
CA GLY A 18 5.72 7.44 75.83
C GLY A 18 5.89 8.94 76.16
N PRO A 19 5.70 9.38 77.42
CA PRO A 19 4.76 10.49 77.69
C PRO A 19 5.33 11.72 78.44
N LEU A 20 4.43 12.70 78.65
CA LEU A 20 4.42 13.76 79.67
C LEU A 20 5.47 14.88 79.57
N PHE A 21 5.03 16.11 79.32
CA PHE A 21 5.29 17.25 80.22
C PHE A 21 4.32 18.40 79.89
N VAL A 22 3.47 18.72 80.86
CA VAL A 22 2.64 19.93 80.90
C VAL A 22 3.49 21.03 81.54
N PRO A 23 3.43 22.28 81.04
CA PRO A 23 3.13 23.36 81.96
C PRO A 23 2.02 24.26 81.44
N ARG A 24 1.23 24.71 82.42
CA ARG A 24 0.04 25.53 82.34
C ARG A 24 0.44 27.00 82.54
N PHE A 25 -0.45 27.89 82.07
CA PHE A 25 -0.60 29.33 82.37
C PHE A 25 -0.03 30.35 81.35
N PRO A 26 -0.62 31.55 81.20
CA PRO A 26 -1.98 31.99 81.53
C PRO A 26 -2.73 32.65 80.35
N SER A 27 -4.03 32.73 80.52
CA SER A 27 -5.02 33.41 79.68
C SER A 27 -4.78 34.92 79.56
N HIS A 28 -4.65 35.43 78.33
CA HIS A 28 -4.99 36.81 78.00
C HIS A 28 -5.79 36.83 76.69
N GLY A 29 -6.92 37.54 76.74
CA GLY A 29 -8.00 37.48 75.77
C GLY A 29 -7.58 37.87 74.35
N LEU A 30 -7.89 36.99 73.41
CA LEU A 30 -7.96 37.32 71.99
C LEU A 30 -9.37 37.87 71.70
N CYS A 31 -9.47 39.15 71.37
CA CYS A 31 -10.55 39.64 70.53
C CYS A 31 -10.37 39.00 69.15
N VAL A 32 -11.05 37.88 68.91
CA VAL A 32 -11.19 37.31 67.57
C VAL A 32 -12.15 38.22 66.79
N PHE A 33 -11.60 39.12 65.98
CA PHE A 33 -12.35 39.66 64.85
C PHE A 33 -12.61 38.48 63.90
N LEU A 34 -13.80 37.90 63.97
CA LEU A 34 -14.31 37.04 62.91
C LEU A 34 -14.52 37.92 61.68
N SER A 35 -13.49 38.11 60.87
CA SER A 35 -13.69 38.48 59.47
C SER A 35 -14.39 37.29 58.82
N SER A 36 -15.71 37.37 58.74
CA SER A 36 -16.49 36.55 57.80
C SER A 36 -16.06 36.96 56.40
N SER A 37 -14.93 36.41 55.94
CA SER A 37 -14.66 36.32 54.51
C SER A 37 -15.68 35.32 53.98
N VAL A 38 -16.85 35.84 53.62
CA VAL A 38 -17.80 35.18 52.73
C VAL A 38 -16.99 34.88 51.47
N PHE A 39 -16.54 33.63 51.34
CA PHE A 39 -16.07 33.11 50.07
C PHE A 39 -17.30 33.13 49.15
N PHE A 40 -17.44 34.20 48.37
CA PHE A 40 -18.34 34.20 47.24
C PHE A 40 -17.87 33.05 46.34
N LEU A 41 -18.65 31.97 46.29
CA LEU A 41 -18.50 30.95 45.26
C LEU A 41 -18.60 31.66 43.92
N ALA A 42 -17.47 31.80 43.22
CA ALA A 42 -17.46 32.30 41.86
C ALA A 42 -18.34 31.35 41.01
N GLY A 43 -19.20 31.91 40.14
CA GLY A 43 -20.00 31.10 39.23
C GLY A 43 -19.12 30.12 38.44
N TYR A 44 -19.61 28.91 38.22
CA TYR A 44 -18.90 27.86 37.52
C TYR A 44 -19.47 27.66 36.11
N LEU A 45 -18.56 27.36 35.18
CA LEU A 45 -18.88 26.97 33.81
C LEU A 45 -17.90 25.87 33.41
N THR A 46 -18.43 24.71 33.05
CA THR A 46 -17.64 23.62 32.44
C THR A 46 -18.19 23.35 31.06
N VAL A 47 -17.30 23.21 30.07
CA VAL A 47 -17.66 22.91 28.68
C VAL A 47 -16.87 21.68 28.27
N THR A 48 -17.58 20.70 27.74
CA THR A 48 -17.05 19.38 27.38
C THR A 48 -17.58 19.00 26.01
N SER A 49 -16.67 18.70 25.09
CA SER A 49 -17.02 18.22 23.75
C SER A 49 -16.94 16.70 23.66
N GLU A 50 -17.77 16.11 22.80
CA GLU A 50 -17.76 14.68 22.52
C GLU A 50 -16.82 14.42 21.32
N SER A 51 -15.84 13.51 21.47
CA SER A 51 -14.98 13.12 20.36
C SER A 51 -15.76 12.33 19.32
N LEU A 52 -15.38 12.49 18.05
CA LEU A 52 -16.04 11.81 16.94
C LEU A 52 -15.12 10.78 16.29
N PRO A 53 -15.66 9.62 15.86
CA PRO A 53 -14.93 8.74 14.96
C PRO A 53 -14.72 9.44 13.60
N PRO A 54 -13.77 8.96 12.78
CA PRO A 54 -13.59 9.47 11.42
C PRO A 54 -14.88 9.32 10.60
N VAL A 55 -15.21 10.35 9.82
CA VAL A 55 -16.47 10.46 9.07
C VAL A 55 -16.21 10.30 7.58
N VAL A 56 -17.02 9.49 6.90
CA VAL A 56 -16.90 9.30 5.45
C VAL A 56 -17.41 10.54 4.72
N ILE A 57 -16.69 10.96 3.68
CA ILE A 57 -17.10 12.08 2.82
C ILE A 57 -18.54 11.91 2.31
N GLY A 58 -19.31 12.99 2.33
CA GLY A 58 -20.73 13.01 1.96
C GLY A 58 -21.70 12.63 3.09
N ASP A 59 -21.22 12.04 4.19
CA ASP A 59 -22.07 11.75 5.35
C ASP A 59 -22.47 13.04 6.10
N THR A 60 -23.50 12.95 6.92
CA THR A 60 -23.91 14.04 7.82
C THR A 60 -23.34 13.79 9.21
N VAL A 61 -22.59 14.76 9.74
CA VAL A 61 -22.04 14.70 11.11
C VAL A 61 -22.75 15.69 12.03
N THR A 62 -22.85 15.33 13.32
CA THR A 62 -23.37 16.23 14.35
C THR A 62 -22.31 16.44 15.41
N LEU A 63 -21.78 17.67 15.49
CA LEU A 63 -20.89 18.11 16.55
C LEU A 63 -21.72 18.35 17.83
N LYS A 64 -21.23 17.87 18.98
CA LYS A 64 -21.92 17.97 20.26
C LYS A 64 -21.02 18.59 21.32
N CYS A 65 -21.57 19.56 22.04
CA CYS A 65 -20.93 20.28 23.12
C CYS A 65 -21.86 20.32 24.32
N ASN A 66 -21.43 19.69 25.41
CA ASN A 66 -22.15 19.59 26.67
C ASN A 66 -21.55 20.59 27.66
N PHE A 67 -22.38 21.35 28.36
CA PHE A 67 -21.91 22.32 29.35
C PHE A 67 -22.78 22.32 30.60
N GLN A 68 -22.14 22.58 31.74
CA GLN A 68 -22.80 22.71 33.03
C GLN A 68 -22.46 24.08 33.61
N THR A 69 -23.48 24.73 34.18
CA THR A 69 -23.30 26.07 34.73
C THR A 69 -24.32 26.38 35.81
N ASP A 70 -23.94 27.25 36.74
CA ASP A 70 -24.85 27.84 37.71
C ASP A 70 -25.39 29.23 37.36
N GLY A 71 -24.86 29.86 36.30
CA GLY A 71 -25.24 31.17 35.78
C GLY A 71 -26.30 31.13 34.67
N GLY A 72 -26.73 32.31 34.21
CA GLY A 72 -27.68 32.44 33.10
C GLY A 72 -26.96 32.40 31.75
N LEU A 73 -27.42 31.55 30.82
CA LEU A 73 -26.85 31.48 29.48
C LEU A 73 -26.93 32.84 28.77
N LYS A 74 -25.81 33.31 28.21
CA LYS A 74 -25.75 34.53 27.41
C LYS A 74 -25.67 34.20 25.93
N GLU A 75 -24.67 33.42 25.54
CA GLU A 75 -24.39 33.09 24.15
C GLU A 75 -23.70 31.74 23.98
N ILE A 76 -23.92 31.10 22.83
CA ILE A 76 -23.15 29.93 22.39
C ILE A 76 -22.67 30.22 20.97
N VAL A 77 -21.39 30.03 20.70
CA VAL A 77 -20.80 30.27 19.39
C VAL A 77 -19.96 29.08 18.99
N TRP A 78 -20.17 28.59 17.79
CA TRP A 78 -19.31 27.57 17.19
C TRP A 78 -18.39 28.22 16.17
N PHE A 79 -17.13 27.85 16.24
CA PHE A 79 -16.09 28.26 15.30
C PHE A 79 -15.52 27.05 14.59
N ARG A 80 -15.15 27.24 13.33
CA ARG A 80 -14.24 26.38 12.59
C ARG A 80 -12.89 27.08 12.53
N GLU A 81 -11.85 26.39 12.98
CA GLU A 81 -10.48 26.87 12.89
C GLU A 81 -10.00 26.66 11.45
N THR A 82 -9.82 27.76 10.72
CA THR A 82 -9.16 27.76 9.41
C THR A 82 -7.91 28.64 9.50
N SER A 83 -7.53 29.39 8.47
CA SER A 83 -6.54 30.47 8.59
C SER A 83 -7.03 31.61 9.50
N ALA A 84 -8.34 31.72 9.72
CA ALA A 84 -8.98 32.58 10.72
C ALA A 84 -10.18 31.85 11.36
N LYS A 85 -10.58 32.27 12.56
CA LYS A 85 -11.77 31.72 13.24
C LYS A 85 -13.03 32.08 12.46
N GLN A 86 -13.61 31.11 11.77
CA GLN A 86 -14.86 31.29 11.04
C GLN A 86 -16.04 30.90 11.94
N LYS A 87 -16.93 31.84 12.20
CA LYS A 87 -18.15 31.60 12.97
C LYS A 87 -19.16 30.81 12.13
N ILE A 88 -19.49 29.59 12.54
CA ILE A 88 -20.41 28.69 11.82
C ILE A 88 -21.81 28.66 12.42
N PHE A 89 -21.95 28.93 13.72
CA PHE A 89 -23.24 29.01 14.39
C PHE A 89 -23.19 29.98 15.57
N SER A 90 -24.32 30.62 15.89
CA SER A 90 -24.49 31.46 17.07
C SER A 90 -25.87 31.29 17.66
N TYR A 91 -25.94 31.23 18.97
CA TYR A 91 -27.16 31.38 19.76
C TYR A 91 -26.98 32.53 20.75
N ASN A 92 -28.01 33.36 20.91
CA ASN A 92 -28.04 34.46 21.88
C ASN A 92 -29.34 34.39 22.69
N ALA A 93 -29.22 34.25 24.01
CA ALA A 93 -30.35 34.04 24.90
C ALA A 93 -31.28 35.27 24.98
N THR A 94 -30.82 36.47 24.67
CA THR A 94 -31.65 37.69 24.72
C THR A 94 -32.69 37.78 23.60
N SER A 95 -32.59 36.91 22.57
CA SER A 95 -33.48 36.92 21.40
C SER A 95 -34.69 35.99 21.50
N TYR A 96 -34.68 35.04 22.45
CA TYR A 96 -35.79 34.11 22.72
C TYR A 96 -36.10 34.13 24.22
N SER A 97 -36.85 35.13 24.66
CA SER A 97 -37.48 35.11 25.98
C SER A 97 -38.60 34.06 25.98
N ASN A 98 -38.27 32.83 26.35
CA ASN A 98 -39.14 31.87 27.04
C ASN A 98 -38.38 30.54 27.18
N MET A 99 -37.47 30.49 28.14
CA MET A 99 -37.12 29.23 28.78
C MET A 99 -37.86 29.26 30.11
N GLU A 100 -38.97 28.55 30.18
CA GLU A 100 -39.80 28.46 31.39
C GLU A 100 -38.93 28.04 32.57
N ASP A 101 -38.92 28.90 33.59
CA ASP A 101 -38.33 28.67 34.90
C ASP A 101 -39.16 27.61 35.64
N ASN A 102 -39.06 26.36 35.18
CA ASN A 102 -39.54 25.21 35.93
C ASN A 102 -38.35 24.61 36.69
N ARG A 103 -38.18 25.16 37.89
CA ARG A 103 -37.34 24.65 38.97
C ARG A 103 -37.41 23.13 39.09
N LYS A 104 -36.27 22.46 38.84
CA LYS A 104 -35.66 21.42 39.69
C LYS A 104 -34.16 21.37 39.35
N ARG A 105 -33.32 21.74 40.32
CA ARG A 105 -31.87 21.82 40.18
C ARG A 105 -31.25 20.45 40.47
N GLU A 106 -31.51 19.50 39.58
CA GLU A 106 -30.60 18.38 39.37
C GLU A 106 -29.52 18.85 38.37
N ASP A 107 -28.36 18.19 38.34
CA ASP A 107 -27.20 18.56 37.52
C ASP A 107 -27.52 18.56 36.01
N LEU A 108 -28.22 19.59 35.54
CA LEU A 108 -28.68 19.75 34.18
C LEU A 108 -27.48 20.05 33.29
N VAL A 109 -27.02 19.02 32.58
CA VAL A 109 -26.06 19.15 31.48
C VAL A 109 -26.79 19.69 30.27
N TYR A 110 -26.52 20.93 29.89
CA TYR A 110 -27.05 21.52 28.68
C TYR A 110 -26.25 21.03 27.47
N GLN A 111 -26.92 20.87 26.33
CA GLN A 111 -26.30 20.37 25.11
C GLN A 111 -26.53 21.34 23.95
N SER A 112 -25.45 21.72 23.29
CA SER A 112 -25.46 22.43 22.00
C SER A 112 -24.99 21.47 20.91
N THR A 113 -25.70 21.46 19.78
CA THR A 113 -25.36 20.62 18.64
C THR A 113 -25.33 21.40 17.34
N VAL A 114 -24.33 21.14 16.49
CA VAL A 114 -24.26 21.67 15.13
C VAL A 114 -24.25 20.50 14.15
N ARG A 115 -25.15 20.54 13.18
CA ARG A 115 -25.25 19.53 12.12
C ARG A 115 -24.54 20.06 10.87
N LEU A 116 -23.58 19.29 10.36
CA LEU A 116 -22.90 19.55 9.09
C LEU A 116 -23.41 18.50 8.09
N PRO A 117 -24.35 18.86 7.20
CA PRO A 117 -24.79 17.96 6.14
C PRO A 117 -23.71 17.85 5.06
N GLU A 118 -23.62 16.68 4.42
CA GLU A 118 -22.74 16.43 3.27
C GLU A 118 -21.30 16.90 3.52
N VAL A 119 -20.60 16.22 4.42
CA VAL A 119 -19.23 16.60 4.81
C VAL A 119 -18.28 16.54 3.61
N HIS A 120 -17.52 17.61 3.39
CA HIS A 120 -16.51 17.72 2.33
C HIS A 120 -15.09 17.54 2.89
N MET A 121 -14.11 17.32 1.99
CA MET A 121 -12.69 17.23 2.37
C MET A 121 -12.16 18.46 3.11
N GLU A 122 -12.67 19.64 2.75
CA GLU A 122 -12.30 20.90 3.38
C GLU A 122 -12.75 21.00 4.83
N ASP A 123 -13.85 20.32 5.21
CA ASP A 123 -14.42 20.37 6.56
C ASP A 123 -13.55 19.67 7.60
N ASP A 124 -12.54 18.91 7.17
CA ASP A 124 -11.52 18.30 8.03
C ASP A 124 -10.75 19.37 8.80
N GLY A 125 -10.76 19.28 10.13
CA GLY A 125 -10.08 20.25 10.97
C GLY A 125 -10.65 20.38 12.38
N LEU A 126 -10.22 21.45 13.05
CA LEU A 126 -10.57 21.72 14.44
C LEU A 126 -11.80 22.65 14.52
N TYR A 127 -12.75 22.26 15.35
CA TYR A 127 -13.95 23.02 15.66
C TYR A 127 -13.93 23.41 17.14
N GLU A 128 -14.38 24.60 17.48
CA GLU A 128 -14.43 25.08 18.86
C GLU A 128 -15.86 25.50 19.23
N CYS A 129 -16.35 24.99 20.35
CA CYS A 129 -17.58 25.42 20.99
C CYS A 129 -17.25 26.41 22.10
N HIS A 130 -17.76 27.64 22.01
CA HIS A 130 -17.58 28.70 23.00
C HIS A 130 -18.91 28.98 23.67
N VAL A 131 -18.94 28.92 25.00
CA VAL A 131 -20.14 29.17 25.82
C VAL A 131 -19.86 30.37 26.70
N GLY A 132 -20.78 31.34 26.68
CA GLY A 132 -20.77 32.52 27.52
C GLY A 132 -21.98 32.55 28.45
N ILE A 133 -21.74 32.81 29.73
CA ILE A 133 -22.78 32.97 30.76
C ILE A 133 -22.66 34.32 31.46
N TYR A 134 -23.77 34.80 31.99
CA TYR A 134 -23.78 35.88 32.98
C TYR A 134 -23.44 35.33 34.36
N ASP A 135 -22.60 36.06 35.11
CA ASP A 135 -22.27 35.71 36.49
C ASP A 135 -23.56 35.68 37.34
N ARG A 136 -23.64 34.73 38.27
CA ARG A 136 -24.81 34.54 39.14
C ARG A 136 -25.16 35.82 39.93
N ASN A 137 -24.14 36.59 40.26
CA ASN A 137 -24.24 37.75 41.15
C ASN A 137 -24.22 39.10 40.41
N SER A 138 -23.93 39.12 39.11
CA SER A 138 -23.90 40.34 38.29
C SER A 138 -24.15 40.05 36.82
N LYS A 139 -25.11 40.76 36.23
CA LYS A 139 -25.41 40.67 34.79
C LYS A 139 -24.39 41.40 33.90
N ASP A 140 -23.50 42.20 34.49
CA ASP A 140 -22.48 42.94 33.75
C ASP A 140 -21.18 42.14 33.56
N LYS A 141 -21.02 41.05 34.31
CA LYS A 141 -19.85 40.18 34.24
C LYS A 141 -20.17 38.91 33.44
N VAL A 142 -19.34 38.62 32.44
CA VAL A 142 -19.49 37.46 31.55
C VAL A 142 -18.36 36.47 31.81
N ILE A 143 -18.69 35.20 31.96
CA ILE A 143 -17.73 34.09 32.07
C ILE A 143 -17.77 33.31 30.75
N LEU A 144 -16.60 33.04 30.18
CA LEU A 144 -16.42 32.34 28.92
C LEU A 144 -15.65 31.03 29.16
N ALA A 145 -16.09 29.95 28.53
CA ALA A 145 -15.35 28.71 28.46
C ALA A 145 -15.52 28.09 27.07
N SER A 146 -14.53 27.33 26.63
CA SER A 146 -14.57 26.66 25.33
C SER A 146 -14.06 25.24 25.39
N SER A 147 -14.44 24.45 24.38
CA SER A 147 -13.96 23.09 24.18
C SER A 147 -13.82 22.83 22.68
N SER A 148 -12.87 21.98 22.28
CA SER A 148 -12.53 21.74 20.87
C SER A 148 -12.87 20.31 20.43
N ILE A 149 -13.15 20.13 19.14
CA ILE A 149 -13.48 18.86 18.49
C ILE A 149 -12.70 18.78 17.18
N THR A 150 -11.95 17.71 16.96
CA THR A 150 -11.31 17.45 15.67
C THR A 150 -12.23 16.60 14.82
N LEU A 151 -12.65 17.11 13.66
CA LEU A 151 -13.36 16.35 12.65
C LEU A 151 -12.34 15.78 11.67
N THR A 152 -12.23 14.46 11.59
CA THR A 152 -11.38 13.77 10.60
C THR A 152 -12.26 13.23 9.47
N VAL A 153 -12.00 13.69 8.24
CA VAL A 153 -12.76 13.26 7.06
C VAL A 153 -11.98 12.19 6.33
N ILE A 154 -12.60 11.03 6.13
CA ILE A 154 -12.03 9.90 5.41
C ILE A 154 -12.73 9.69 4.07
N VAL A 155 -11.97 9.23 3.09
CA VAL A 155 -12.42 9.04 1.70
C VAL A 155 -12.14 7.60 1.29
N PRO A 156 -13.16 6.85 0.83
CA PRO A 156 -12.96 5.47 0.40
C PRO A 156 -12.08 5.41 -0.85
N PRO A 157 -11.31 4.33 -1.04
CA PRO A 157 -10.54 4.12 -2.26
C PRO A 157 -11.43 4.18 -3.51
N LYS A 158 -10.99 4.93 -4.52
CA LYS A 158 -11.72 5.15 -5.78
C LYS A 158 -11.50 4.02 -6.78
N SER A 159 -10.29 3.48 -6.85
CA SER A 159 -9.97 2.39 -7.77
C SER A 159 -8.83 1.52 -7.25
N ILE A 160 -8.85 0.29 -7.73
CA ILE A 160 -7.85 -0.75 -7.49
C ILE A 160 -7.50 -1.39 -8.83
N SER A 161 -6.23 -1.71 -9.05
CA SER A 161 -5.78 -2.45 -10.23
C SER A 161 -4.53 -3.25 -9.91
N VAL A 162 -4.38 -4.40 -10.57
CA VAL A 162 -3.18 -5.24 -10.46
C VAL A 162 -2.51 -5.30 -11.84
N VAL A 163 -1.23 -4.96 -11.87
CA VAL A 163 -0.40 -4.93 -13.08
C VAL A 163 0.95 -5.60 -12.82
N VAL A 164 1.72 -5.84 -13.87
CA VAL A 164 3.10 -6.35 -13.76
C VAL A 164 4.08 -5.21 -13.98
N ALA A 165 5.14 -5.14 -13.18
CA ALA A 165 6.11 -4.04 -13.25
C ALA A 165 6.82 -3.93 -14.62
N ASN A 166 7.05 -5.06 -15.30
CA ASN A 166 7.85 -5.15 -16.53
C ASN A 166 7.09 -5.81 -17.71
N SER A 167 5.80 -5.55 -17.89
CA SER A 167 5.01 -6.14 -18.99
C SER A 167 4.93 -5.23 -20.22
N PRO A 168 5.12 -5.76 -21.45
CA PRO A 168 5.41 -7.17 -21.77
C PRO A 168 6.90 -7.52 -21.64
N ALA A 169 7.21 -8.67 -21.02
CA ALA A 169 8.58 -9.16 -20.79
C ALA A 169 8.95 -10.33 -21.71
N PRO A 170 10.23 -10.44 -22.13
CA PRO A 170 10.76 -11.64 -22.77
C PRO A 170 10.69 -12.87 -21.87
N PHE A 171 10.18 -13.97 -22.43
CA PHE A 171 10.27 -15.29 -21.82
C PHE A 171 11.70 -15.82 -21.93
N SER A 172 12.31 -16.18 -20.80
CA SER A 172 13.56 -16.94 -20.77
C SER A 172 13.27 -18.35 -20.25
N ARG A 173 13.55 -19.36 -21.07
CA ARG A 173 13.41 -20.78 -20.67
C ARG A 173 14.45 -21.20 -19.63
N TYR A 174 15.58 -20.51 -19.57
CA TYR A 174 16.78 -20.96 -18.86
C TYR A 174 17.07 -20.15 -17.59
N GLU A 175 16.31 -19.10 -17.32
CA GLU A 175 16.53 -18.21 -16.19
C GLU A 175 15.26 -18.09 -15.36
N ALA A 176 15.40 -18.29 -14.04
CA ALA A 176 14.33 -17.97 -13.11
C ALA A 176 14.18 -16.44 -13.07
N GLN A 177 13.02 -15.95 -13.51
CA GLN A 177 12.78 -14.51 -13.60
C GLN A 177 12.11 -14.02 -12.33
N ASN A 178 12.65 -12.94 -11.75
CA ASN A 178 11.96 -12.23 -10.68
C ASN A 178 10.72 -11.57 -11.28
N PHE A 179 9.56 -12.02 -10.83
CA PHE A 179 8.28 -11.53 -11.28
C PHE A 179 7.67 -10.65 -10.21
N THR A 180 7.20 -9.47 -10.61
CA THR A 180 6.67 -8.46 -9.70
C THR A 180 5.24 -8.11 -10.07
N LEU A 181 4.31 -8.47 -9.18
CA LEU A 181 2.94 -7.95 -9.19
C LEU A 181 2.89 -6.60 -8.49
N VAL A 182 2.16 -5.66 -9.07
CA VAL A 182 1.96 -4.31 -8.53
C VAL A 182 0.47 -4.07 -8.37
N CYS A 183 0.02 -3.91 -7.13
CA CYS A 183 -1.32 -3.44 -6.83
C CYS A 183 -1.30 -1.92 -6.63
N ILE A 184 -2.11 -1.22 -7.42
CA ILE A 184 -2.22 0.24 -7.41
C ILE A 184 -3.61 0.61 -6.90
N VAL A 185 -3.64 1.35 -5.79
CA VAL A 185 -4.87 1.83 -5.14
C VAL A 185 -4.84 3.35 -5.13
N THR A 186 -5.92 4.01 -5.57
CA THR A 186 -5.97 5.47 -5.68
C THR A 186 -7.22 6.07 -5.04
N GLY A 187 -7.13 7.34 -4.65
CA GLY A 187 -8.29 8.14 -4.21
C GLY A 187 -8.69 7.95 -2.75
N ALA A 188 -7.84 7.34 -1.93
CA ALA A 188 -8.16 7.02 -0.54
C ALA A 188 -7.60 8.06 0.45
N LYS A 189 -8.30 8.31 1.55
CA LYS A 189 -7.81 9.07 2.70
C LYS A 189 -8.33 8.43 3.99
N PRO A 190 -7.48 7.91 4.90
CA PRO A 190 -6.02 7.81 4.82
C PRO A 190 -5.54 6.78 3.79
N ALA A 191 -4.21 6.59 3.68
CA ALA A 191 -3.65 5.53 2.85
C ALA A 191 -4.16 4.14 3.33
N PRO A 192 -4.67 3.29 2.42
CA PRO A 192 -5.21 1.99 2.77
C PRO A 192 -4.11 0.95 3.00
N MET A 193 -4.46 -0.10 3.74
CA MET A 193 -3.60 -1.27 3.94
C MET A 193 -3.82 -2.27 2.81
N VAL A 194 -2.74 -2.82 2.28
CA VAL A 194 -2.77 -3.72 1.11
C VAL A 194 -2.11 -5.06 1.46
N TYR A 195 -2.78 -6.15 1.10
CA TYR A 195 -2.34 -7.52 1.30
C TYR A 195 -2.43 -8.30 -0.01
N PHE A 196 -1.54 -9.27 -0.21
CA PHE A 196 -1.63 -10.20 -1.33
C PHE A 196 -2.07 -11.57 -0.83
N LYS A 197 -2.94 -12.22 -1.61
CA LYS A 197 -3.37 -13.59 -1.43
C LYS A 197 -3.01 -14.43 -2.66
N ARG A 198 -2.66 -15.68 -2.43
CA ARG A 198 -2.51 -16.72 -3.45
C ARG A 198 -3.59 -17.77 -3.22
N ASP A 199 -4.42 -18.02 -4.22
CA ASP A 199 -5.49 -19.02 -4.18
C ASP A 199 -6.44 -18.88 -2.97
N GLY A 200 -6.62 -17.64 -2.50
CA GLY A 200 -7.46 -17.27 -1.36
C GLY A 200 -6.74 -17.18 0.00
N GLU A 201 -5.52 -17.69 0.11
CA GLU A 201 -4.71 -17.67 1.34
C GLU A 201 -3.76 -16.47 1.37
N LEU A 202 -3.56 -15.88 2.55
CA LEU A 202 -2.61 -14.75 2.72
C LEU A 202 -1.17 -15.22 2.48
N ILE A 203 -0.44 -14.45 1.69
CA ILE A 203 0.97 -14.73 1.40
C ILE A 203 1.83 -14.28 2.57
N ASP A 204 2.68 -15.17 3.09
CA ASP A 204 3.73 -14.79 4.04
C ASP A 204 4.88 -14.10 3.30
N VAL A 205 5.25 -12.91 3.76
CA VAL A 205 6.19 -12.03 3.06
C VAL A 205 7.40 -11.74 3.92
N VAL A 206 8.58 -11.77 3.30
CA VAL A 206 9.82 -11.31 3.93
C VAL A 206 9.76 -9.79 4.01
N PRO A 207 9.80 -9.19 5.21
CA PRO A 207 9.82 -7.74 5.34
C PRO A 207 11.13 -7.19 4.77
N THR A 208 11.02 -6.47 3.66
CA THR A 208 12.14 -5.67 3.15
C THR A 208 12.36 -4.55 4.15
N ALA A 209 13.53 -4.51 4.82
CA ALA A 209 13.84 -3.48 5.80
C ALA A 209 13.72 -2.08 5.17
N GLN A 210 12.58 -1.42 5.36
CA GLN A 210 12.43 0.00 5.12
C GLN A 210 12.83 0.73 6.40
N SER A 211 13.73 1.69 6.27
CA SER A 211 14.12 2.61 7.32
C SER A 211 12.88 3.34 7.85
N PHE A 212 12.44 2.96 9.04
CA PHE A 212 11.45 3.71 9.81
C PHE A 212 12.06 5.05 10.21
N SER A 213 11.63 6.13 9.56
CA SER A 213 11.84 7.48 10.05
C SER A 213 10.97 7.68 11.30
N SER A 214 11.59 7.45 12.46
CA SER A 214 11.29 7.98 13.80
C SER A 214 9.95 8.71 14.02
N ALA A 215 9.05 8.09 14.78
CA ALA A 215 8.45 8.65 16.02
C ALA A 215 7.36 7.71 16.58
N GLY A 216 7.39 7.45 17.89
CA GLY A 216 6.23 6.94 18.62
C GLY A 216 6.29 5.47 19.04
N LEU A 217 6.94 5.23 20.16
CA LEU A 217 6.89 4.02 20.96
C LEU A 217 5.45 3.78 21.45
N TRP A 218 4.78 2.71 20.98
CA TRP A 218 3.99 1.73 21.74
C TRP A 218 3.18 0.86 20.77
N SER A 219 3.60 -0.39 20.60
CA SER A 219 2.67 -1.46 20.25
C SER A 219 2.88 -2.60 21.24
N THR A 220 1.81 -2.87 21.97
CA THR A 220 1.60 -3.99 22.88
C THR A 220 1.98 -5.32 22.23
N GLN A 221 2.75 -6.09 22.99
CA GLN A 221 3.14 -7.46 22.70
C GLN A 221 1.90 -8.34 22.55
N VAL A 222 1.76 -8.99 21.39
CA VAL A 222 0.93 -10.19 21.26
C VAL A 222 1.88 -11.37 21.36
N LEU A 223 1.88 -11.97 22.54
CA LEU A 223 2.47 -13.28 22.80
C LEU A 223 1.67 -14.35 22.07
N THR A 224 2.28 -15.00 21.09
CA THR A 224 1.98 -16.41 20.78
C THR A 224 3.26 -17.21 20.90
N SER A 225 3.46 -17.70 22.11
CA SER A 225 4.29 -18.86 22.41
C SER A 225 3.63 -20.09 21.76
N ARG A 226 4.39 -20.82 20.94
CA ARG A 226 4.33 -22.27 20.81
C ARG A 226 5.59 -22.80 20.13
N ASP A 227 6.29 -23.65 20.87
CA ASP A 227 7.53 -24.36 20.59
C ASP A 227 7.69 -24.87 19.15
N VAL A 228 8.83 -24.54 18.54
CA VAL A 228 9.39 -25.26 17.38
C VAL A 228 10.90 -25.44 17.60
N ASP A 229 11.31 -26.71 17.56
CA ASP A 229 12.62 -27.31 17.83
C ASP A 229 13.90 -26.50 17.53
N ASP A 230 14.74 -26.35 18.57
CA ASP A 230 16.01 -25.62 18.63
C ASP A 230 17.24 -26.36 18.00
N THR A 231 17.04 -27.19 16.96
CA THR A 231 18.16 -27.99 16.38
C THR A 231 18.53 -27.66 14.93
N LYS A 232 18.02 -26.57 14.35
CA LYS A 232 18.42 -26.13 12.99
C LYS A 232 19.22 -24.84 12.89
N LEU A 233 19.37 -24.08 13.98
CA LEU A 233 20.11 -22.80 13.98
C LEU A 233 21.63 -22.93 14.16
N GLN A 234 22.15 -24.13 14.46
CA GLN A 234 23.59 -24.31 14.73
C GLN A 234 24.43 -24.67 13.48
N ARG A 235 23.84 -24.88 12.29
CA ARG A 235 24.61 -25.28 11.08
C ARG A 235 25.02 -24.14 10.17
N THR A 236 24.39 -22.97 10.23
CA THR A 236 24.71 -21.86 9.32
C THR A 236 25.87 -20.98 9.82
N LEU A 237 26.29 -21.13 11.08
CA LEU A 237 27.29 -20.28 11.72
C LEU A 237 28.71 -20.89 11.78
N LEU A 238 28.90 -22.13 11.32
CA LEU A 238 30.21 -22.82 11.36
C LEU A 238 30.91 -22.95 10.00
N GLU A 239 30.28 -22.56 8.89
CA GLU A 239 30.92 -22.65 7.55
C GLU A 239 31.44 -21.32 7.00
N GLN A 240 31.23 -20.21 7.71
CA GLN A 240 31.60 -18.88 7.22
C GLN A 240 32.93 -18.31 7.77
N GLU A 241 33.64 -19.06 8.63
CA GLU A 241 34.91 -18.61 9.22
C GLU A 241 36.19 -19.25 8.63
N GLU A 242 36.11 -20.06 7.57
CA GLU A 242 37.30 -20.75 7.02
C GLU A 242 37.75 -20.36 5.61
N LYS A 243 37.41 -19.15 5.14
CA LYS A 243 37.92 -18.69 3.84
C LYS A 243 38.19 -17.19 3.72
N GLN A 244 38.83 -16.59 4.73
CA GLN A 244 39.40 -15.25 4.60
C GLN A 244 40.71 -15.09 5.36
N ALA A 245 41.71 -15.93 5.06
CA ALA A 245 43.10 -15.62 5.38
C ALA A 245 44.01 -16.45 4.46
N ARG A 246 44.82 -15.77 3.63
CA ARG A 246 46.20 -16.07 3.18
C ARG A 246 46.42 -15.46 1.79
N LEU A 247 46.78 -14.17 1.78
CA LEU A 247 47.53 -13.55 0.69
C LEU A 247 48.95 -13.24 1.22
N ASP A 248 49.93 -13.37 0.33
CA ASP A 248 51.34 -12.93 0.38
C ASP A 248 52.43 -13.93 0.85
N HIS A 249 53.22 -14.43 -0.12
CA HIS A 249 54.69 -14.23 -0.15
C HIS A 249 55.35 -14.58 -1.52
N ASN A 250 56.04 -13.59 -2.12
CA ASN A 250 57.25 -13.53 -2.97
C ASN A 250 57.75 -14.71 -3.88
N GLY A 251 58.16 -14.34 -5.12
CA GLY A 251 58.72 -15.17 -6.23
C GLY A 251 60.19 -15.65 -6.07
N PRO A 252 61.05 -15.81 -7.12
CA PRO A 252 60.92 -15.53 -8.58
C PRO A 252 61.50 -16.64 -9.52
N VAL A 253 61.82 -16.28 -10.80
CA VAL A 253 62.67 -16.96 -11.84
C VAL A 253 61.90 -17.85 -12.84
N ASP A 254 62.13 -17.91 -14.16
CA ASP A 254 62.72 -17.11 -15.26
C ASP A 254 62.48 -17.96 -16.55
N SER A 255 62.70 -17.38 -17.73
CA SER A 255 62.98 -17.99 -19.04
C SER A 255 61.84 -18.48 -19.97
N GLN A 256 61.42 -17.55 -20.83
CA GLN A 256 61.58 -17.49 -22.31
C GLN A 256 61.39 -18.72 -23.23
N GLY A 257 60.69 -18.42 -24.35
CA GLY A 257 60.88 -18.98 -25.69
C GLY A 257 59.67 -19.78 -26.21
N GLN A 258 59.22 -19.70 -27.46
CA GLN A 258 59.60 -18.97 -28.67
C GLN A 258 58.50 -19.25 -29.71
N GLU A 259 58.26 -18.32 -30.64
CA GLU A 259 57.32 -18.44 -31.77
C GLU A 259 57.70 -19.57 -32.74
N GLU A 260 56.72 -20.19 -33.41
CA GLU A 260 56.87 -20.60 -34.81
C GLU A 260 55.49 -20.75 -35.51
N GLU A 261 55.41 -20.12 -36.67
CA GLU A 261 54.31 -20.00 -37.62
C GLU A 261 54.47 -21.06 -38.73
N SER A 262 53.40 -21.70 -39.21
CA SER A 262 53.38 -22.38 -40.52
C SER A 262 51.96 -22.66 -41.03
N GLU A 263 51.62 -21.88 -42.07
CA GLU A 263 50.87 -22.13 -43.32
C GLU A 263 49.84 -23.26 -43.52
N LEU A 264 48.85 -22.89 -44.35
CA LEU A 264 47.66 -23.58 -44.86
C LEU A 264 47.96 -24.65 -45.93
N ASN A 265 47.21 -25.77 -45.96
CA ASN A 265 46.17 -26.09 -46.98
C ASN A 265 45.39 -27.40 -46.65
N PRO A 266 44.19 -27.62 -47.24
CA PRO A 266 43.16 -28.52 -46.73
C PRO A 266 43.14 -29.89 -47.45
N GLU A 267 42.62 -30.91 -46.77
CA GLU A 267 42.01 -32.06 -47.46
C GLU A 267 40.69 -32.48 -46.78
N GLU A 268 39.71 -32.72 -47.63
CA GLU A 268 38.34 -33.14 -47.35
C GLU A 268 38.31 -34.46 -46.57
N THR A 269 37.60 -34.48 -45.44
CA THR A 269 37.00 -35.71 -44.92
C THR A 269 35.56 -35.46 -44.53
N THR A 270 34.70 -36.27 -45.13
CA THR A 270 33.26 -36.29 -44.97
C THR A 270 32.90 -36.80 -43.57
N GLU A 271 32.58 -35.89 -42.64
CA GLU A 271 31.98 -36.28 -41.37
C GLU A 271 30.46 -36.34 -41.47
N ILE A 272 29.98 -37.57 -41.31
CA ILE A 272 28.60 -37.99 -41.14
C ILE A 272 28.07 -37.36 -39.84
N ILE A 273 27.12 -36.44 -39.96
CA ILE A 273 26.42 -35.84 -38.83
C ILE A 273 25.59 -36.93 -38.13
N PRO A 274 25.81 -37.25 -36.84
CA PRO A 274 24.86 -38.05 -36.10
C PRO A 274 23.66 -37.16 -35.73
N GLU A 275 22.46 -37.59 -36.10
CA GLU A 275 21.21 -37.07 -35.54
C GLU A 275 21.21 -37.29 -34.02
N THR A 276 21.73 -36.33 -33.28
CA THR A 276 21.41 -36.22 -31.87
C THR A 276 19.97 -35.72 -31.78
N ILE A 277 19.04 -36.68 -31.74
CA ILE A 277 17.75 -36.50 -31.08
C ILE A 277 18.09 -36.14 -29.64
N VAL A 278 18.30 -34.85 -29.38
CA VAL A 278 18.25 -34.30 -28.04
C VAL A 278 16.80 -34.43 -27.63
N SER A 279 16.51 -35.56 -26.98
CA SER A 279 15.43 -35.68 -26.02
C SER A 279 15.46 -34.40 -25.19
N ARG A 280 14.52 -33.50 -25.51
CA ARG A 280 14.37 -32.20 -24.87
C ARG A 280 13.63 -32.44 -23.57
N GLU A 281 14.25 -33.22 -22.69
CA GLU A 281 13.82 -33.38 -21.33
C GLU A 281 13.85 -32.00 -20.67
N PHE A 282 12.66 -31.54 -20.28
CA PHE A 282 12.51 -30.30 -19.55
C PHE A 282 13.46 -30.33 -18.34
N PRO A 283 14.24 -29.28 -18.07
CA PRO A 283 14.89 -29.20 -16.78
C PRO A 283 13.78 -29.23 -15.73
N ARG A 284 13.71 -30.33 -14.97
CA ARG A 284 12.83 -30.45 -13.81
C ARG A 284 13.32 -29.42 -12.81
N TRP A 285 12.66 -28.27 -12.73
CA TRP A 285 12.87 -27.31 -11.65
C TRP A 285 12.47 -27.98 -10.33
N VAL A 286 13.44 -28.64 -9.68
CA VAL A 286 13.30 -29.12 -8.31
C VAL A 286 13.59 -27.94 -7.39
N GLN A 287 12.63 -27.02 -7.30
CA GLN A 287 12.60 -26.07 -6.19
C GLN A 287 11.60 -26.62 -5.18
N THR A 288 12.11 -27.47 -4.29
CA THR A 288 11.38 -28.11 -3.19
C THR A 288 11.17 -27.17 -1.99
N THR A 289 11.37 -25.86 -2.17
CA THR A 289 11.23 -24.84 -1.12
C THR A 289 10.10 -23.91 -1.50
N ASP A 290 9.23 -23.62 -0.54
CA ASP A 290 8.16 -22.62 -0.69
C ASP A 290 8.74 -21.31 -1.25
N PRO A 291 8.07 -20.66 -2.22
CA PRO A 291 8.58 -19.45 -2.84
C PRO A 291 8.70 -18.33 -1.80
N LEU A 292 9.86 -17.68 -1.75
CA LEU A 292 10.07 -16.50 -0.91
C LEU A 292 9.47 -15.27 -1.61
N TYR A 293 8.55 -14.61 -0.91
CA TYR A 293 7.89 -13.40 -1.38
C TYR A 293 8.47 -12.15 -0.73
N TYR A 294 8.94 -11.21 -1.55
CA TYR A 294 9.39 -9.90 -1.09
C TYR A 294 8.28 -8.87 -1.28
N PHE A 295 7.90 -8.23 -0.18
CA PHE A 295 6.89 -7.18 -0.19
C PHE A 295 7.54 -5.81 -0.03
N TYR A 296 7.13 -4.89 -0.89
CA TYR A 296 7.50 -3.47 -0.83
C TYR A 296 6.27 -2.64 -1.14
N HIS A 297 5.96 -1.65 -0.31
CA HIS A 297 4.90 -0.70 -0.61
C HIS A 297 5.40 0.72 -0.52
N ARG A 298 4.83 1.60 -1.35
CA ARG A 298 5.09 3.04 -1.35
C ARG A 298 3.77 3.80 -1.44
N GLN A 299 3.73 4.95 -0.80
CA GLN A 299 2.58 5.85 -0.81
C GLN A 299 2.97 7.22 -1.34
N GLN A 300 2.08 7.85 -2.08
CA GLN A 300 2.27 9.16 -2.68
C GLN A 300 1.00 9.98 -2.52
N ALA A 301 1.12 11.21 -2.03
CA ALA A 301 -0.01 12.13 -1.97
C ALA A 301 -0.39 12.58 -3.39
N ALA A 302 -1.66 12.46 -3.74
CA ALA A 302 -2.24 13.03 -4.93
C ALA A 302 -2.55 14.52 -4.70
N GLY A 303 -2.64 15.30 -5.78
CA GLY A 303 -2.89 16.74 -5.71
C GLY A 303 -4.26 17.14 -5.12
N ASP A 304 -5.18 16.19 -4.99
CA ASP A 304 -6.53 16.35 -4.43
C ASP A 304 -6.61 16.07 -2.92
N GLY A 305 -5.47 15.83 -2.25
CA GLY A 305 -5.41 15.48 -0.83
C GLY A 305 -5.73 14.01 -0.52
N THR A 306 -5.92 13.17 -1.54
CA THR A 306 -6.00 11.71 -1.42
C THR A 306 -4.63 11.07 -1.56
N MET A 307 -4.55 9.77 -1.31
CA MET A 307 -3.33 8.97 -1.39
C MET A 307 -3.42 7.95 -2.52
N GLU A 308 -2.28 7.77 -3.21
CA GLU A 308 -2.00 6.64 -4.09
C GLU A 308 -1.05 5.67 -3.37
N VAL A 309 -1.44 4.40 -3.30
CA VAL A 309 -0.61 3.33 -2.74
C VAL A 309 -0.23 2.36 -3.84
N ARG A 310 1.07 2.04 -3.92
CA ARG A 310 1.61 1.02 -4.82
C ARG A 310 2.28 -0.07 -3.99
N ALA A 311 1.65 -1.23 -3.91
CA ALA A 311 2.16 -2.42 -3.25
C ALA A 311 2.75 -3.38 -4.29
N MET A 312 3.99 -3.82 -4.08
CA MET A 312 4.77 -4.65 -4.98
C MET A 312 5.08 -5.97 -4.30
N LEU A 313 4.72 -7.08 -4.95
CA LEU A 313 5.02 -8.44 -4.52
C LEU A 313 5.98 -9.05 -5.55
N THR A 314 7.20 -9.37 -5.12
CA THR A 314 8.24 -9.93 -5.99
C THR A 314 8.64 -11.33 -5.53
N TRP A 315 8.66 -12.30 -6.45
CA TRP A 315 9.13 -13.65 -6.18
C TRP A 315 9.80 -14.27 -7.41
N SER A 316 10.45 -15.41 -7.21
CA SER A 316 11.00 -16.21 -8.30
C SER A 316 9.89 -17.03 -8.95
N LEU A 317 9.48 -16.66 -10.17
CA LEU A 317 8.36 -17.29 -10.86
C LEU A 317 8.69 -18.73 -11.24
N ASN A 318 7.83 -19.68 -10.87
CA ASN A 318 7.92 -21.07 -11.30
C ASN A 318 6.76 -21.40 -12.24
N PRO A 319 6.98 -21.48 -13.56
CA PRO A 319 5.92 -21.75 -14.54
C PRO A 319 5.13 -23.04 -14.31
N GLN A 320 5.68 -24.03 -13.61
CA GLN A 320 4.99 -25.29 -13.33
C GLN A 320 4.02 -25.18 -12.15
N LEU A 321 4.29 -24.28 -11.20
CA LEU A 321 3.48 -24.11 -9.98
C LEU A 321 2.58 -22.87 -10.06
N ASP A 322 3.03 -21.84 -10.77
CA ASP A 322 2.37 -20.54 -10.82
C ASP A 322 1.45 -20.39 -12.03
N ASN A 323 1.49 -21.31 -13.01
CA ASN A 323 0.53 -21.30 -14.10
C ASN A 323 -0.87 -21.66 -13.57
N GLU A 324 -1.86 -20.85 -13.93
CA GLU A 324 -3.25 -20.90 -13.47
C GLU A 324 -3.46 -20.52 -11.99
N ALA A 325 -2.41 -20.04 -11.30
CA ALA A 325 -2.53 -19.55 -9.94
C ALA A 325 -3.28 -18.21 -9.87
N LEU A 326 -4.19 -18.09 -8.90
CA LEU A 326 -4.97 -16.89 -8.65
C LEU A 326 -4.27 -16.00 -7.63
N PHE A 327 -3.92 -14.78 -8.04
CA PHE A 327 -3.40 -13.77 -7.13
C PHE A 327 -4.46 -12.70 -6.89
N SER A 328 -4.69 -12.38 -5.62
CA SER A 328 -5.62 -11.33 -5.22
C SER A 328 -4.90 -10.25 -4.43
N CYS A 329 -5.18 -8.99 -4.76
CA CYS A 329 -4.84 -7.83 -3.95
C CYS A 329 -6.06 -7.46 -3.11
N GLU A 330 -5.95 -7.56 -1.78
CA GLU A 330 -6.97 -7.18 -0.82
C GLU A 330 -6.61 -5.84 -0.16
N VAL A 331 -7.57 -4.93 -0.11
CA VAL A 331 -7.39 -3.55 0.37
C VAL A 331 -8.35 -3.27 1.50
N ASN A 332 -7.78 -2.97 2.66
CA ASN A 332 -8.50 -2.60 3.88
C ASN A 332 -8.42 -1.08 4.09
N HIS A 333 -9.57 -0.46 4.36
CA HIS A 333 -9.68 0.97 4.60
C HIS A 333 -10.83 1.29 5.57
N PRO A 334 -10.68 2.24 6.51
CA PRO A 334 -11.72 2.54 7.51
C PRO A 334 -13.08 2.98 6.94
N ALA A 335 -13.08 3.57 5.75
CA ALA A 335 -14.31 3.99 5.05
C ALA A 335 -15.03 2.85 4.30
N LEU A 336 -14.49 1.63 4.33
CA LEU A 336 -15.07 0.47 3.68
C LEU A 336 -15.70 -0.47 4.71
N SER A 337 -16.91 -0.95 4.43
CA SER A 337 -17.57 -1.99 5.23
C SER A 337 -17.06 -3.40 4.90
N MET A 338 -16.54 -3.59 3.69
CA MET A 338 -15.95 -4.83 3.19
C MET A 338 -14.64 -4.49 2.46
N PRO A 339 -13.61 -5.34 2.54
CA PRO A 339 -12.36 -5.10 1.81
C PRO A 339 -12.61 -5.01 0.31
N MET A 340 -11.90 -4.11 -0.36
CA MET A 340 -11.89 -4.04 -1.81
C MET A 340 -10.86 -5.06 -2.33
N GLN A 341 -11.21 -5.81 -3.37
CA GLN A 341 -10.34 -6.87 -3.91
C GLN A 341 -10.21 -6.75 -5.43
N ALA A 342 -9.01 -7.01 -5.94
CA ALA A 342 -8.72 -7.15 -7.36
C ALA A 342 -7.94 -8.44 -7.59
N GLU A 343 -8.32 -9.19 -8.61
CA GLU A 343 -7.78 -10.53 -8.86
C GLU A 343 -7.18 -10.63 -10.25
N VAL A 344 -6.10 -11.39 -10.36
CA VAL A 344 -5.47 -11.76 -11.62
C VAL A 344 -5.08 -13.23 -11.58
N THR A 345 -5.40 -13.96 -12.64
CA THR A 345 -4.94 -15.33 -12.83
C THR A 345 -3.72 -15.31 -13.72
N LEU A 346 -2.62 -15.86 -13.23
CA LEU A 346 -1.42 -16.07 -14.04
C LEU A 346 -1.70 -17.17 -15.07
N ALA A 347 -1.46 -16.92 -16.35
CA ALA A 347 -1.70 -17.91 -17.38
C ALA A 347 -0.64 -17.86 -18.49
N ALA A 348 -0.13 -19.03 -18.86
CA ALA A 348 0.64 -19.19 -20.09
C ALA A 348 -0.27 -18.98 -21.32
N PRO A 349 0.26 -18.42 -22.43
CA PRO A 349 -0.50 -18.21 -23.64
C PRO A 349 -0.98 -19.55 -24.22
N ARG A 350 -2.28 -19.67 -24.47
CA ARG A 350 -2.88 -20.77 -25.23
C ARG A 350 -3.01 -20.34 -26.69
N GLY A 351 -2.55 -21.16 -27.64
CA GLY A 351 -2.35 -20.78 -29.06
C GLY A 351 -3.32 -19.75 -29.65
N PRO A 352 -2.84 -18.59 -30.16
CA PRO A 352 -3.70 -17.55 -30.73
C PRO A 352 -4.53 -17.97 -31.93
N LYS A 353 -5.75 -17.45 -31.96
CA LYS A 353 -6.57 -17.51 -33.16
C LYS A 353 -6.05 -16.47 -34.14
N LEU A 354 -5.61 -16.91 -35.31
CA LEU A 354 -5.12 -16.02 -36.35
C LEU A 354 -6.25 -15.69 -37.33
N SER A 355 -6.39 -14.43 -37.70
CA SER A 355 -7.28 -13.99 -38.78
C SER A 355 -6.49 -13.37 -39.92
N MET A 356 -6.93 -13.63 -41.15
CA MET A 356 -6.29 -13.12 -42.36
C MET A 356 -7.28 -12.29 -43.17
N SER A 357 -6.84 -11.11 -43.63
CA SER A 357 -7.61 -10.23 -44.50
C SER A 357 -6.75 -9.74 -45.68
N PRO A 358 -7.21 -9.86 -46.93
CA PRO A 358 -8.44 -10.53 -47.37
C PRO A 358 -8.37 -12.05 -47.20
N SER A 359 -9.53 -12.72 -47.09
CA SER A 359 -9.59 -14.19 -46.94
C SER A 359 -9.22 -14.96 -48.22
N LYS A 360 -9.28 -14.30 -49.37
CA LYS A 360 -8.84 -14.82 -50.68
C LYS A 360 -7.89 -13.80 -51.30
N ALA A 361 -6.60 -13.94 -51.03
CA ALA A 361 -5.58 -13.03 -51.53
C ALA A 361 -5.26 -13.31 -53.00
N LYS A 362 -5.11 -12.27 -53.81
CA LYS A 362 -4.56 -12.33 -55.17
C LYS A 362 -3.11 -11.89 -55.21
N VAL A 363 -2.43 -12.22 -56.30
CA VAL A 363 -1.07 -11.70 -56.55
C VAL A 363 -1.10 -10.17 -56.58
N GLY A 364 -0.23 -9.53 -55.81
CA GLY A 364 -0.16 -8.07 -55.66
C GLY A 364 -1.03 -7.49 -54.54
N ASP A 365 -1.90 -8.28 -53.89
CA ASP A 365 -2.68 -7.82 -52.74
C ASP A 365 -1.78 -7.57 -51.53
N THR A 366 -2.21 -6.65 -50.66
CA THR A 366 -1.65 -6.51 -49.31
C THR A 366 -2.45 -7.37 -48.34
N VAL A 367 -1.80 -8.38 -47.77
CA VAL A 367 -2.41 -9.32 -46.81
C VAL A 367 -2.02 -8.95 -45.40
N ARG A 368 -3.02 -8.88 -44.51
CA ARG A 368 -2.83 -8.66 -43.07
C ARG A 368 -3.19 -9.93 -42.32
N ILE A 369 -2.28 -10.38 -41.46
CA ILE A 369 -2.50 -11.50 -40.55
C ILE A 369 -2.46 -10.96 -39.13
N THR A 370 -3.54 -11.11 -38.38
CA THR A 370 -3.71 -10.52 -37.05
C THR A 370 -4.03 -11.59 -36.01
N VAL A 371 -3.52 -11.39 -34.80
CA VAL A 371 -3.87 -12.20 -33.62
C VAL A 371 -5.21 -11.75 -33.04
N GLN A 372 -6.13 -12.69 -32.81
CA GLN A 372 -7.43 -12.46 -32.16
C GLN A 372 -7.50 -13.14 -30.79
N GLY A 373 -8.26 -12.54 -29.86
CA GLY A 373 -8.75 -13.23 -28.66
C GLY A 373 -7.75 -13.37 -27.50
N PHE A 374 -6.79 -12.45 -27.37
CA PHE A 374 -5.74 -12.50 -26.34
C PHE A 374 -5.93 -11.52 -25.17
N HIS A 375 -7.14 -10.99 -24.96
CA HIS A 375 -7.41 -9.97 -23.94
C HIS A 375 -7.44 -10.49 -22.50
N GLU A 376 -7.47 -11.82 -22.30
CA GLU A 376 -7.67 -12.44 -20.98
C GLU A 376 -6.42 -13.16 -20.45
N VAL A 377 -5.27 -13.05 -21.14
CA VAL A 377 -4.02 -13.70 -20.72
C VAL A 377 -3.17 -12.69 -19.94
N PHE A 378 -2.88 -13.02 -18.69
CA PHE A 378 -2.05 -12.21 -17.80
C PHE A 378 -0.84 -13.02 -17.31
N PRO A 379 0.40 -12.50 -17.37
CA PRO A 379 0.81 -11.25 -18.00
C PRO A 379 0.60 -11.25 -19.53
N GLU A 380 0.49 -10.05 -20.09
CA GLU A 380 0.31 -9.86 -21.53
C GLU A 380 1.50 -10.45 -22.31
N PRO A 381 1.26 -11.30 -23.33
CA PRO A 381 2.32 -11.93 -24.10
C PRO A 381 2.86 -11.02 -25.21
N MET A 382 4.12 -11.25 -25.57
CA MET A 382 4.71 -10.73 -26.79
C MET A 382 4.41 -11.66 -27.97
N PHE A 383 4.26 -11.07 -29.16
CA PHE A 383 3.98 -11.79 -30.41
C PHE A 383 5.11 -11.59 -31.41
N THR A 384 5.59 -12.68 -31.99
CA THR A 384 6.59 -12.68 -33.05
C THR A 384 6.12 -13.53 -34.22
N TRP A 385 6.44 -13.08 -35.43
CA TRP A 385 6.05 -13.70 -36.69
C TRP A 385 7.28 -14.15 -37.45
N THR A 386 7.22 -15.35 -38.02
CA THR A 386 8.27 -15.94 -38.85
C THR A 386 7.63 -16.65 -40.05
N LYS A 387 8.35 -16.71 -41.18
CA LYS A 387 7.98 -17.59 -42.29
C LYS A 387 8.64 -18.95 -42.07
N VAL A 388 7.91 -20.03 -42.26
CA VAL A 388 8.48 -21.38 -42.15
C VAL A 388 9.33 -21.65 -43.40
N GLY A 389 10.61 -21.95 -43.21
CA GLY A 389 11.53 -22.30 -44.30
C GLY A 389 12.12 -21.12 -45.07
N GLY A 390 12.21 -19.93 -44.48
CA GLY A 390 12.93 -18.78 -45.05
C GLY A 390 12.57 -17.47 -44.37
N ASP A 391 13.00 -16.36 -44.98
CA ASP A 391 12.74 -15.02 -44.47
C ASP A 391 11.37 -14.47 -44.93
N LEU A 392 10.90 -13.44 -44.21
CA LEU A 392 9.74 -12.65 -44.59
C LEU A 392 10.00 -11.86 -45.89
N LEU A 393 8.95 -11.27 -46.47
CA LEU A 393 9.03 -10.51 -47.73
C LEU A 393 10.00 -9.33 -47.68
N ASP A 394 10.16 -8.75 -46.49
CA ASP A 394 11.06 -7.62 -46.22
C ASP A 394 12.51 -8.06 -45.93
N GLY A 395 12.82 -9.36 -46.13
CA GLY A 395 14.13 -9.95 -45.85
C GLY A 395 14.42 -10.14 -44.37
N ARG A 396 13.47 -9.87 -43.48
CA ARG A 396 13.64 -10.10 -42.04
C ARG A 396 13.33 -11.54 -41.66
N ALA A 397 14.13 -12.10 -40.77
CA ALA A 397 13.84 -13.41 -40.19
C ALA A 397 12.61 -13.38 -39.25
N VAL A 398 12.37 -12.25 -38.57
CA VAL A 398 11.33 -12.10 -37.54
C VAL A 398 10.64 -10.73 -37.65
N HIS A 399 9.33 -10.70 -37.43
CA HIS A 399 8.53 -9.47 -37.28
C HIS A 399 7.80 -9.45 -35.92
N ASN A 400 7.90 -8.35 -35.19
CA ASN A 400 7.30 -8.22 -33.85
C ASN A 400 5.95 -7.50 -33.91
N GLY A 401 4.97 -7.98 -33.17
CA GLY A 401 3.67 -7.33 -33.03
C GLY A 401 2.49 -8.27 -33.23
N ARG A 402 1.29 -7.75 -32.93
CA ARG A 402 0.01 -8.50 -33.07
C ARG A 402 -0.45 -8.66 -34.51
N GLU A 403 0.19 -7.98 -35.46
CA GLU A 403 -0.16 -7.97 -36.88
C GLU A 403 1.10 -8.21 -37.71
N LEU A 404 0.99 -9.02 -38.76
CA LEU A 404 1.95 -9.15 -39.84
C LEU A 404 1.31 -8.62 -41.12
N ILE A 405 1.96 -7.63 -41.74
CA ILE A 405 1.52 -7.02 -43.01
C ILE A 405 2.46 -7.50 -44.11
N LEU A 406 1.90 -8.20 -45.10
CA LEU A 406 2.58 -8.66 -46.30
C LEU A 406 2.14 -7.79 -47.46
N GLU A 407 2.97 -6.81 -47.83
CA GLU A 407 2.67 -5.92 -48.95
C GLU A 407 2.98 -6.59 -50.29
N ARG A 408 2.08 -6.41 -51.26
CA ARG A 408 2.24 -6.89 -52.65
C ARG A 408 2.69 -8.34 -52.74
N VAL A 409 1.86 -9.24 -52.20
CA VAL A 409 2.17 -10.67 -52.12
C VAL A 409 2.44 -11.26 -53.51
N PRO A 410 3.62 -11.87 -53.74
CA PRO A 410 3.96 -12.44 -55.03
C PRO A 410 3.47 -13.91 -55.12
N ALA A 411 3.47 -14.48 -56.33
CA ALA A 411 2.87 -15.80 -56.58
C ALA A 411 3.63 -16.95 -55.87
N GLU A 412 4.92 -16.77 -55.61
CA GLU A 412 5.80 -17.77 -54.98
C GLU A 412 5.49 -17.97 -53.49
N LEU A 413 4.78 -17.01 -52.87
CA LEU A 413 4.29 -17.17 -51.50
C LEU A 413 3.07 -18.08 -51.39
N ASN A 414 2.47 -18.50 -52.50
CA ASN A 414 1.31 -19.38 -52.47
C ASN A 414 1.62 -20.70 -51.75
N GLY A 415 0.82 -21.03 -50.74
CA GLY A 415 0.99 -22.21 -49.92
C GLY A 415 2.02 -22.07 -48.79
N SER A 416 2.72 -20.93 -48.68
CA SER A 416 3.67 -20.66 -47.60
C SER A 416 3.00 -20.67 -46.23
N MET A 417 3.73 -21.14 -45.22
CA MET A 417 3.27 -21.19 -43.84
C MET A 417 3.91 -20.04 -43.03
N PHE A 418 3.08 -19.30 -42.31
CA PHE A 418 3.51 -18.28 -41.37
C PHE A 418 3.27 -18.76 -39.95
N ARG A 419 4.27 -18.61 -39.09
CA ARG A 419 4.23 -18.99 -37.69
C ARG A 419 4.16 -17.74 -36.82
N CYS A 420 3.15 -17.66 -35.97
CA CYS A 420 3.05 -16.70 -34.88
C CYS A 420 3.39 -17.39 -33.56
N THR A 421 4.43 -16.88 -32.88
CA THR A 421 4.84 -17.32 -31.55
C THR A 421 4.33 -16.30 -30.54
N ALA A 422 3.51 -16.75 -29.59
CA ALA A 422 3.04 -15.95 -28.46
C ALA A 422 3.77 -16.40 -27.19
N GLN A 423 4.38 -15.48 -26.45
CA GLN A 423 5.22 -15.81 -25.30
C GLN A 423 5.05 -14.84 -24.13
N ASN A 424 5.03 -15.37 -22.91
CA ASN A 424 5.12 -14.62 -21.66
C ASN A 424 5.99 -15.39 -20.64
N PRO A 425 6.33 -14.83 -19.47
CA PRO A 425 7.16 -15.51 -18.47
C PRO A 425 6.72 -16.91 -18.03
N LEU A 426 5.45 -17.28 -18.23
CA LEU A 426 4.89 -18.59 -17.87
C LEU A 426 5.01 -19.62 -19.01
N GLY A 427 5.18 -19.19 -20.25
CA GLY A 427 5.30 -20.11 -21.37
C GLY A 427 5.24 -19.48 -22.75
N SER A 428 5.35 -20.34 -23.76
CA SER A 428 5.32 -19.96 -25.17
C SER A 428 4.53 -20.99 -25.96
N THR A 429 3.79 -20.52 -26.97
CA THR A 429 2.99 -21.34 -27.88
C THR A 429 3.16 -20.83 -29.32
N ASP A 430 3.18 -21.77 -30.26
CA ASP A 430 3.26 -21.48 -31.68
C ASP A 430 1.91 -21.75 -32.36
N THR A 431 1.54 -20.90 -33.31
CA THR A 431 0.38 -21.09 -34.18
C THR A 431 0.76 -20.84 -35.62
N HIS A 432 0.18 -21.62 -36.52
CA HIS A 432 0.55 -21.60 -37.93
C HIS A 432 -0.66 -21.23 -38.78
N THR A 433 -0.44 -20.46 -39.84
CA THR A 433 -1.47 -20.17 -40.84
C THR A 433 -0.90 -20.30 -42.25
N ARG A 434 -1.73 -20.79 -43.18
CA ARG A 434 -1.36 -20.98 -44.58
C ARG A 434 -1.81 -19.79 -45.39
N LEU A 435 -0.89 -19.18 -46.13
CA LEU A 435 -1.26 -18.20 -47.13
C LEU A 435 -1.62 -18.91 -48.43
N ILE A 436 -2.79 -18.57 -48.98
CA ILE A 436 -3.23 -19.06 -50.29
C ILE A 436 -3.39 -17.84 -51.19
N VAL A 437 -2.66 -17.84 -52.32
CA VAL A 437 -2.63 -16.74 -53.27
C VAL A 437 -3.21 -17.23 -54.59
N PHE A 438 -4.25 -16.55 -55.08
CA PHE A 438 -4.87 -16.85 -56.37
C PHE A 438 -4.17 -16.05 -57.47
N GLY A 439 -3.68 -16.75 -58.49
CA GLY A 439 -3.21 -16.12 -59.72
C GLY A 439 -4.39 -15.67 -60.58
N GLU A 440 -4.20 -14.60 -61.36
CA GLU A 440 -5.08 -14.34 -62.49
C GLU A 440 -4.77 -15.37 -63.58
N LEU A 441 -5.78 -16.19 -63.94
CA LEU A 441 -5.78 -16.89 -65.21
C LEU A 441 -5.83 -15.82 -66.30
N PHE A 442 -4.67 -15.50 -66.88
CA PHE A 442 -4.64 -14.78 -68.16
C PHE A 442 -5.28 -15.70 -69.20
N VAL A 443 -6.52 -15.37 -69.59
CA VAL A 443 -7.25 -15.97 -70.71
C VAL A 443 -6.81 -15.30 -72.01
#